data_AF-A0A6M0HPF8-F1
#
_entry.id   AF-A0A6M0HPF8-F1
#
_cell.length_a   1.000
_cell.length_b   1.000
_cell.length_c   1.000
_cell.angle_alpha   90.00
_cell.angle_beta   90.00
_cell.angle_gamma   90.00
#
_symmetry.space_group_name_H-M   'P 1'
#
loop_
_entity.id
_entity.type
_entity.pdbx_description
1 polymer ?
#
loop_
_entity_poly.entity_id
_entity_poly.type
_entity_poly.pdbx_seq_one_letter_code
_entity_poly.pdbx_strand_id
1 'polypeptide(L)'
;MRPFVLTFACIAVGLGSCLGSMAAEPASGGDLTILERDWKGCVRDAFTHQPAGQSKAGGQRNALDECKAQEDAYVTAVMAAQAAEDEQSRLGGRTMTARAREWAASVAAYVVDPVSSWLGMLKR
;
A
#
# COMPACT_ATOMS: atom_id res chain seq x y z
N MET A 1 22.37 -54.15 0.64
CA MET A 1 23.19 -52.95 0.39
C MET A 1 22.24 -51.77 0.11
N ARG A 2 22.12 -50.82 1.04
CA ARG A 2 21.73 -49.40 0.78
C ARG A 2 23.04 -48.64 0.46
N PRO A 3 23.10 -47.36 0.05
CA PRO A 3 22.14 -46.42 -0.57
C PRO A 3 22.75 -45.65 -1.79
N PHE A 4 21.98 -44.80 -2.49
CA PHE A 4 22.50 -43.51 -2.96
C PHE A 4 21.37 -42.47 -3.06
N VAL A 5 21.69 -41.27 -2.62
CA VAL A 5 20.84 -40.11 -2.35
C VAL A 5 21.29 -38.97 -3.27
N LEU A 6 20.35 -38.07 -3.61
CA LEU A 6 20.53 -36.72 -4.17
C LEU A 6 21.06 -36.59 -5.60
N THR A 7 20.31 -35.86 -6.44
CA THR A 7 20.83 -34.65 -7.11
C THR A 7 19.66 -33.71 -7.47
N PHE A 8 19.64 -32.57 -6.77
CA PHE A 8 18.99 -31.32 -7.14
C PHE A 8 19.61 -30.77 -8.43
N ALA A 9 18.83 -30.24 -9.38
CA ALA A 9 19.06 -28.93 -10.02
C ALA A 9 18.35 -28.73 -11.38
N CYS A 10 17.78 -27.54 -11.49
CA CYS A 10 17.73 -26.67 -12.68
C CYS A 10 16.88 -27.09 -13.90
N ILE A 11 15.64 -26.59 -13.93
CA ILE A 11 15.05 -26.14 -15.19
C ILE A 11 14.64 -24.67 -15.02
N ALA A 12 15.53 -23.79 -15.48
CA ALA A 12 15.25 -22.38 -15.73
C ALA A 12 14.64 -22.25 -17.13
N VAL A 13 13.38 -21.87 -17.21
CA VAL A 13 12.68 -21.36 -18.40
C VAL A 13 12.16 -19.99 -17.96
N GLY A 14 12.44 -18.85 -18.57
CA GLY A 14 12.68 -18.59 -19.98
C GLY A 14 11.53 -17.73 -20.50
N LEU A 15 11.76 -16.41 -20.53
CA LEU A 15 11.07 -15.37 -21.33
C LEU A 15 9.59 -15.07 -21.02
N GLY A 16 9.34 -13.86 -20.51
CA GLY A 16 8.07 -13.16 -20.74
C GLY A 16 7.48 -12.47 -19.53
N SER A 17 7.99 -11.28 -19.18
CA SER A 17 7.17 -10.11 -18.80
C SER A 17 8.08 -8.92 -18.49
N CYS A 18 8.53 -8.23 -19.54
CA CYS A 18 8.77 -6.81 -19.44
C CYS A 18 7.41 -6.10 -19.44
N LEU A 19 6.67 -6.19 -18.34
CA LEU A 19 5.65 -5.21 -18.03
C LEU A 19 6.32 -4.27 -17.05
N GLY A 20 6.77 -3.13 -17.57
CA GLY A 20 7.23 -2.05 -16.74
C GLY A 20 6.15 -1.78 -15.70
N SER A 21 6.49 -1.95 -14.43
CA SER A 21 5.88 -1.13 -13.40
C SER A 21 6.27 0.30 -13.74
N MET A 22 5.50 0.95 -14.60
CA MET A 22 5.27 2.37 -14.41
C MET A 22 4.68 2.42 -13.01
N ALA A 23 5.52 2.75 -12.03
CA ALA A 23 5.03 3.21 -10.76
C ALA A 23 4.16 4.41 -11.12
N ALA A 24 2.85 4.17 -11.24
CA ALA A 24 1.89 5.24 -11.36
C ALA A 24 2.11 6.06 -10.10
N GLU A 25 2.58 7.29 -10.27
CA GLU A 25 2.67 8.21 -9.15
C GLU A 25 1.30 8.22 -8.47
N PRO A 26 1.24 8.10 -7.13
CA PRO A 26 -0.03 8.06 -6.44
C PRO A 26 -0.81 9.32 -6.82
N ALA A 27 -2.04 9.12 -7.27
CA ALA A 27 -2.91 10.20 -7.70
C ALA A 27 -2.96 11.26 -6.59
N SER A 28 -2.75 12.53 -6.96
CA SER A 28 -2.85 13.61 -6.00
C SER A 28 -4.30 13.73 -5.50
N GLY A 29 -4.53 14.37 -4.35
CA GLY A 29 -5.89 14.61 -3.86
C GLY A 29 -6.76 15.38 -4.87
N GLY A 30 -6.15 16.20 -5.73
CA GLY A 30 -6.82 16.89 -6.84
C GLY A 30 -7.30 15.91 -7.92
N ASP A 31 -6.46 14.95 -8.30
CA ASP A 31 -6.77 13.94 -9.32
C ASP A 31 -7.88 12.99 -8.85
N LEU A 32 -7.86 12.60 -7.56
CA LEU A 32 -8.93 11.79 -6.96
C LEU A 32 -10.28 12.49 -7.02
N THR A 33 -10.32 13.80 -6.77
CA THR A 33 -11.56 14.58 -6.82
C THR A 33 -12.13 14.68 -8.24
N ILE A 34 -11.26 14.71 -9.26
CA ILE A 34 -11.67 14.69 -10.67
C ILE A 34 -12.24 13.32 -11.02
N LEU A 35 -11.52 12.25 -10.70
CA LEU A 35 -11.97 10.87 -10.96
C LEU A 35 -13.31 10.55 -10.28
N GLU A 36 -13.49 10.99 -9.03
CA GLU A 36 -14.74 10.81 -8.30
C GLU A 36 -15.91 11.54 -8.99
N ARG A 37 -15.66 12.76 -9.47
CA ARG A 37 -16.66 13.56 -10.18
C ARG A 37 -17.04 12.91 -11.50
N ASP A 38 -16.06 12.43 -12.25
CA ASP A 38 -16.28 11.80 -13.56
C ASP A 38 -17.08 10.51 -13.41
N TRP A 39 -16.75 9.68 -12.42
CA TRP A 39 -17.51 8.49 -12.09
C TRP A 39 -18.96 8.82 -11.69
N LYS A 40 -19.16 9.76 -10.76
CA LYS A 40 -20.50 10.20 -10.33
C LYS A 40 -21.30 10.84 -11.46
N GLY A 41 -20.63 11.60 -12.33
CA GLY A 41 -21.19 12.20 -13.52
C GLY A 41 -21.72 11.12 -14.46
N CYS A 42 -20.88 10.14 -14.81
CA CYS A 42 -21.27 9.00 -15.62
C CYS A 42 -22.50 8.29 -15.04
N VAL A 43 -22.47 7.91 -13.76
CA VAL A 43 -23.58 7.14 -13.14
C VAL A 43 -24.88 7.92 -13.18
N ARG A 44 -24.86 9.22 -12.89
CA ARG A 44 -26.05 10.07 -12.93
C ARG A 44 -26.59 10.18 -14.36
N ASP A 45 -25.71 10.39 -15.32
CA ASP A 45 -26.10 10.59 -16.71
C ASP A 45 -26.62 9.27 -17.30
N ALA A 46 -25.94 8.15 -17.09
CA ALA A 46 -26.37 6.81 -17.51
C ALA A 46 -27.70 6.38 -16.87
N PHE A 47 -27.95 6.74 -15.61
CA PHE A 47 -29.24 6.48 -14.96
C PHE A 47 -30.37 7.33 -15.55
N THR A 48 -30.07 8.58 -15.94
CA THR A 48 -31.05 9.50 -16.52
C THR A 48 -31.54 9.04 -17.90
N HIS A 49 -30.70 8.33 -18.65
CA HIS A 49 -31.03 7.81 -19.99
C HIS A 49 -31.66 6.41 -19.98
N GLN A 50 -32.03 5.86 -18.81
CA GLN A 50 -32.63 4.52 -18.74
C GLN A 50 -34.01 4.45 -19.42
N PRO A 51 -34.36 3.32 -20.06
CA PRO A 51 -35.65 3.15 -20.74
C PRO A 51 -36.85 3.34 -19.81
N ALA A 52 -37.90 3.98 -20.33
CA ALA A 52 -39.19 4.06 -19.65
C ALA A 52 -39.75 2.65 -19.41
N GLY A 53 -40.16 2.36 -18.16
CA GLY A 53 -40.64 1.04 -17.75
C GLY A 53 -39.56 0.11 -17.17
N GLN A 54 -38.29 0.51 -17.18
CA GLN A 54 -37.26 -0.20 -16.42
C GLN A 54 -37.54 -0.10 -14.92
N SER A 55 -37.39 -1.21 -14.18
CA SER A 55 -37.43 -1.16 -12.73
C SER A 55 -36.25 -0.31 -12.21
N LYS A 56 -36.46 0.39 -11.09
CA LYS A 56 -35.40 1.21 -10.47
C LYS A 56 -34.12 0.41 -10.23
N ALA A 57 -34.25 -0.81 -9.70
CA ALA A 57 -33.11 -1.69 -9.44
C ALA A 57 -32.40 -2.12 -10.74
N GLY A 58 -33.14 -2.38 -11.82
CA GLY A 58 -32.58 -2.67 -13.13
C GLY A 58 -31.80 -1.48 -13.70
N GLY A 59 -32.39 -0.28 -13.66
CA GLY A 59 -31.73 0.94 -14.15
C GLY A 59 -30.46 1.29 -13.36
N GLN A 60 -30.45 1.03 -12.04
CA GLN A 60 -29.24 1.22 -11.22
C GLN A 60 -28.12 0.27 -11.63
N ARG A 61 -28.43 -1.01 -11.85
CA ARG A 61 -27.43 -2.01 -12.28
C ARG A 61 -26.87 -1.67 -13.66
N ASN A 62 -27.75 -1.34 -14.61
CA ASN A 62 -27.33 -0.94 -15.96
C ASN A 62 -26.41 0.30 -15.93
N ALA A 63 -26.75 1.32 -15.14
CA ALA A 63 -25.93 2.53 -15.02
C ALA A 63 -24.54 2.25 -14.40
N LEU A 64 -24.48 1.35 -13.41
CA LEU A 64 -23.19 0.94 -12.83
C LEU A 64 -22.36 0.09 -13.80
N ASP A 65 -23.00 -0.83 -14.53
CA ASP A 65 -22.33 -1.66 -15.54
C ASP A 65 -21.77 -0.80 -16.69
N GLU A 66 -22.50 0.22 -17.14
CA GLU A 66 -22.05 1.17 -18.16
C GLU A 66 -20.84 2.00 -17.68
N CYS A 67 -20.83 2.41 -16.42
CA CYS A 67 -19.81 3.28 -15.84
C CYS A 67 -18.65 2.53 -15.16
N LYS A 68 -18.48 1.24 -15.46
CA LYS A 68 -17.47 0.37 -14.83
C LYS A 68 -16.04 0.88 -15.04
N ALA A 69 -15.73 1.44 -16.21
CA ALA A 69 -14.39 1.93 -16.52
C ALA A 69 -13.99 3.15 -15.65
N GLN A 70 -14.92 4.08 -15.42
CA GLN A 70 -14.71 5.23 -14.54
C GLN A 70 -14.61 4.80 -13.08
N GLU A 71 -15.41 3.82 -12.67
CA GLU A 71 -15.31 3.22 -11.34
C GLU A 71 -13.94 2.56 -11.13
N ASP A 72 -13.48 1.74 -12.07
CA ASP A 72 -12.19 1.05 -11.98
C ASP A 72 -11.03 2.04 -11.91
N ALA A 73 -11.07 3.12 -12.70
CA ALA A 73 -10.06 4.17 -12.64
C ALA A 73 -10.03 4.87 -11.27
N TYR A 74 -11.20 5.23 -10.74
CA TYR A 74 -11.31 5.85 -9.42
C TYR A 74 -10.85 4.91 -8.29
N VAL A 75 -11.32 3.67 -8.26
CA VAL A 75 -10.94 2.68 -7.25
C VAL A 75 -9.45 2.37 -7.32
N THR A 76 -8.89 2.20 -8.53
CA THR A 76 -7.45 1.98 -8.71
C THR A 76 -6.65 3.13 -8.13
N ALA A 77 -7.06 4.37 -8.40
CA ALA A 77 -6.39 5.56 -7.86
C ALA A 77 -6.51 5.67 -6.34
N VAL A 78 -7.67 5.37 -5.75
CA VAL A 78 -7.88 5.35 -4.30
C VAL A 78 -6.99 4.29 -3.64
N MET A 79 -6.93 3.08 -4.20
CA MET A 79 -6.09 2.01 -3.67
C MET A 79 -4.60 2.37 -3.77
N ALA A 80 -4.17 3.02 -4.85
CA ALA A 80 -2.81 3.50 -5.00
C ALA A 80 -2.46 4.60 -3.98
N ALA A 81 -3.38 5.53 -3.71
CA ALA A 81 -3.20 6.56 -2.70
C ALA A 81 -3.08 5.96 -1.29
N GLN A 82 -3.96 5.02 -0.93
CA GLN A 82 -3.91 4.31 0.35
C GLN A 82 -2.59 3.52 0.52
N ALA A 83 -2.15 2.81 -0.52
CA ALA A 83 -0.89 2.09 -0.50
C ALA A 83 0.31 3.02 -0.26
N ALA A 84 0.29 4.23 -0.82
CA ALA A 84 1.32 5.24 -0.61
C ALA A 84 1.31 5.79 0.83
N GLU A 85 0.12 6.07 1.40
CA GLU A 85 -0.03 6.51 2.79
C GLU A 85 0.43 5.44 3.79
N ASP A 86 0.09 4.17 3.53
CA ASP A 86 0.51 3.03 4.34
C ASP A 86 2.03 2.87 4.33
N GLU A 87 2.66 2.97 3.16
CA GLU A 87 4.12 2.89 3.06
C GLU A 87 4.79 4.09 3.76
N GLN A 88 4.26 5.30 3.60
CA GLN A 88 4.77 6.47 4.30
C GLN A 88 4.67 6.30 5.83
N SER A 89 3.56 5.74 6.32
CA SER A 89 3.36 5.44 7.74
C SER A 89 4.35 4.39 8.25
N ARG A 90 4.62 3.34 7.46
CA ARG A 90 5.62 2.31 7.77
C ARG A 90 7.03 2.90 7.82
N LEU A 91 7.40 3.72 6.85
CA LEU A 91 8.69 4.41 6.82
C LEU A 91 8.83 5.35 8.03
N GLY A 92 7.80 6.13 8.33
CA GLY A 92 7.74 6.97 9.53
C GLY A 92 7.96 6.18 10.82
N GLY A 93 7.26 5.06 11.00
CA GLY A 93 7.43 4.18 12.17
C GLY A 93 8.86 3.60 12.31
N ARG A 94 9.48 3.23 11.19
CA ARG A 94 10.89 2.76 11.16
C ARG A 94 11.85 3.87 11.60
N THR A 95 11.67 5.10 11.10
CA THR A 95 12.53 6.24 11.47
C THR A 95 12.39 6.61 12.95
N MET A 96 11.16 6.62 13.48
CA MET A 96 10.92 6.88 14.91
C MET A 96 11.57 5.82 15.80
N THR A 97 11.49 4.55 15.41
CA THR A 97 12.13 3.45 16.15
C THR A 97 13.66 3.56 16.12
N ALA A 98 14.25 3.92 14.98
CA ALA A 98 15.68 4.14 14.86
C ALA A 98 16.14 5.29 15.79
N ARG A 99 15.42 6.42 15.75
CA ARG A 99 15.69 7.58 16.62
C ARG A 99 15.56 7.24 18.10
N ALA A 100 14.55 6.46 18.48
CA ALA A 100 14.36 6.01 19.85
C ALA A 100 15.52 5.12 20.34
N ARG A 101 16.04 4.23 19.47
CA ARG A 101 17.23 3.40 19.78
C ARG A 101 18.48 4.24 19.96
N GLU A 102 18.71 5.24 19.10
CA GLU A 102 19.84 6.16 19.21
C GLU A 102 19.79 6.96 20.52
N TRP A 103 18.61 7.47 20.88
CA TRP A 103 18.42 8.15 22.16
C TRP A 103 18.68 7.22 23.35
N ALA A 104 18.13 6.00 23.34
CA ALA A 104 18.37 5.03 24.40
C ALA A 104 19.85 4.65 24.55
N ALA A 105 20.56 4.47 23.42
CA ALA A 105 22.00 4.22 23.42
C ALA A 105 22.79 5.39 24.01
N SER A 106 22.40 6.63 23.69
CA SER A 106 23.03 7.82 24.28
C SER A 106 22.80 7.92 25.79
N VAL A 107 21.59 7.64 26.29
CA VAL A 107 21.29 7.63 27.73
C VAL A 107 22.07 6.54 28.44
N ALA A 108 22.17 5.35 27.83
CA ALA A 108 22.95 4.25 28.39
C ALA A 108 24.43 4.64 28.54
N ALA A 109 25.03 5.24 27.51
CA ALA A 109 26.44 5.63 27.50
C ALA A 109 26.77 6.80 28.44
N TYR A 110 25.91 7.83 28.48
CA TYR A 110 26.23 9.06 29.22
C TYR A 110 25.68 9.09 30.65
N VAL A 111 24.65 8.31 30.97
CA VAL A 111 23.99 8.36 32.28
C VAL A 111 24.09 7.03 33.01
N VAL A 112 23.76 5.92 32.34
CA VAL A 112 23.67 4.62 33.03
C VAL A 112 25.07 4.06 33.32
N ASP A 113 25.96 4.05 32.33
CA ASP A 113 27.30 3.47 32.43
C ASP A 113 28.22 4.16 33.47
N PRO A 114 28.24 5.51 33.58
CA PRO A 114 29.00 6.19 34.62
C PRO A 114 28.48 5.92 36.03
N VAL A 115 27.15 5.89 36.21
CA VAL A 115 26.52 5.68 37.52
C VAL A 115 26.70 4.25 38.00
N SER A 116 26.54 3.26 37.11
CA SER A 116 26.76 1.86 37.43
C SER A 116 28.21 1.57 37.79
N SER A 117 29.17 2.20 37.10
CA SER A 117 30.61 2.12 37.41
C SER A 117 30.92 2.65 38.82
N TRP A 118 30.37 3.81 39.21
CA TRP A 118 30.57 4.38 40.54
C TRP A 118 29.97 3.52 41.66
N LEU A 119 28.73 3.05 41.48
CA LEU A 119 28.08 2.16 42.45
C LEU A 119 28.82 0.82 42.61
N GLY A 120 29.39 0.30 41.52
CA GLY A 120 30.22 -0.92 41.55
C GLY A 120 31.51 -0.72 42.34
N MET A 121 32.11 0.48 42.30
CA MET A 121 33.29 0.82 43.08
C MET A 121 32.99 0.95 44.58
N LEU A 122 31.80 1.46 44.95
CA LEU A 122 31.35 1.59 46.35
C LEU A 122 31.02 0.26 47.03
N LYS A 123 30.69 -0.77 46.27
CA LYS A 123 30.28 -2.08 46.79
C LYS A 123 31.46 -3.04 47.00
N ARG A 124 32.66 -2.62 46.63
CA ARG A 124 33.89 -3.40 46.73
C ARG A 124 34.70 -2.93 47.95
#